data_AF-A0A1A9VIP6-F1
#
_entry.id   AF-A0A1A9VIP6-F1
#
_cell.length_a   1.000
_cell.length_b   1.000
_cell.length_c   1.000
_cell.angle_alpha   90.00
_cell.angle_beta   90.00
_cell.angle_gamma   90.00
#
_symmetry.space_group_name_H-M   'P 1'
#
loop_
_entity.id
_entity.type
_entity.pdbx_description
1 polymer ?
#
loop_
_entity_poly.entity_id
_entity_poly.type
_entity_poly.pdbx_seq_one_letter_code
_entity_poly.pdbx_strand_id
1 'polypeptide(L)'
;MSLIKNLIKETDTFSSKLQINKELENEKVGHVVKSALDLQRLKIEKLMQNPNKPVVIPEQRKEKDFMQSVPTFVRNVMGSSAGAGSGEFHVYRHLRRKEYARQKMIQAKSVKEQLDEEYQRKLQENRKEAEEKTAKKRAKRLKKNSKKCRLQKSQLPKDDRAVNGSEDCQ
;
A
#
# COMPACT_ATOMS: atom_id res chain seq x y z
N MET A 1 5.04 -22.95 -73.18
CA MET A 1 5.79 -22.22 -72.14
C MET A 1 4.89 -21.87 -70.94
N SER A 2 4.34 -22.86 -70.24
CA SER A 2 3.34 -22.66 -69.18
C SER A 2 3.61 -23.43 -67.89
N LEU A 3 4.83 -23.96 -67.71
CA LEU A 3 5.19 -24.78 -66.54
C LEU A 3 5.95 -24.01 -65.44
N ILE A 4 6.33 -22.74 -65.67
CA ILE A 4 7.12 -21.96 -64.70
C ILE A 4 6.25 -21.03 -63.84
N LYS A 5 5.01 -20.72 -64.27
CA LYS A 5 4.14 -19.74 -63.57
C LYS A 5 3.44 -20.29 -62.31
N ASN A 6 3.34 -21.61 -62.15
CA ASN A 6 2.73 -22.23 -60.96
C ASN A 6 3.75 -22.47 -59.83
N LEU A 7 5.04 -22.61 -60.17
CA LEU A 7 6.10 -22.83 -59.19
C LEU A 7 6.37 -21.58 -58.32
N ILE A 8 6.25 -20.38 -58.90
CA ILE A 8 6.53 -19.11 -58.21
C ILE A 8 5.37 -18.71 -57.24
N LYS A 9 4.11 -19.07 -57.55
CA LYS A 9 2.98 -18.81 -56.65
C LYS A 9 2.94 -19.74 -55.43
N GLU A 10 3.46 -20.98 -55.55
CA GLU A 10 3.57 -21.90 -54.42
C GLU A 10 4.68 -21.50 -53.45
N THR A 11 5.79 -20.92 -53.92
CA THR A 11 6.86 -20.43 -53.05
C THR A 11 6.44 -19.25 -52.19
N ASP A 12 5.62 -18.33 -52.71
CA ASP A 12 5.13 -17.15 -51.95
C ASP A 12 4.11 -17.54 -50.87
N THR A 13 3.27 -18.55 -51.13
CA THR A 13 2.30 -19.06 -50.15
C THR A 13 2.94 -19.94 -49.08
N PHE A 14 3.99 -20.71 -49.44
CA PHE A 14 4.78 -21.48 -48.48
C PHE A 14 5.69 -20.59 -47.63
N SER A 15 6.31 -19.58 -48.23
CA SER A 15 7.11 -18.56 -47.53
C SER A 15 6.27 -17.74 -46.55
N SER A 16 5.07 -17.30 -46.96
CA SER A 16 4.14 -16.60 -46.06
C SER A 16 3.58 -17.50 -44.95
N LYS A 17 3.25 -18.77 -45.23
CA LYS A 17 2.89 -19.75 -44.18
C LYS A 17 4.05 -20.02 -43.21
N LEU A 18 5.30 -20.09 -43.69
CA LEU A 18 6.48 -20.22 -42.83
C LEU A 18 6.74 -18.96 -41.99
N GLN A 19 6.46 -17.76 -42.52
CA GLN A 19 6.53 -16.51 -41.79
C GLN A 19 5.46 -16.42 -40.71
N ILE A 20 4.20 -16.74 -41.04
CA ILE A 20 3.08 -16.80 -40.09
C ILE A 20 3.36 -17.82 -38.99
N ASN A 21 3.89 -19.00 -39.33
CA ASN A 21 4.27 -20.00 -38.34
C ASN A 21 5.46 -19.55 -37.48
N LYS A 22 6.45 -18.83 -38.04
CA LYS A 22 7.55 -18.24 -37.27
C LYS A 22 7.08 -17.12 -36.34
N GLU A 23 6.15 -16.28 -36.75
CA GLU A 23 5.54 -15.24 -35.92
C GLU A 23 4.72 -15.86 -34.78
N LEU A 24 3.91 -16.89 -35.07
CA LEU A 24 3.16 -17.65 -34.06
C LEU A 24 4.04 -18.48 -33.11
N GLU A 25 5.19 -18.98 -33.56
CA GLU A 25 6.19 -19.66 -32.71
C GLU A 25 6.91 -18.67 -31.81
N ASN A 26 7.24 -17.47 -32.32
CA ASN A 26 7.82 -16.38 -31.52
C ASN A 26 6.82 -15.83 -30.48
N GLU A 27 5.53 -15.85 -30.76
CA GLU A 27 4.47 -15.52 -29.79
C GLU A 27 4.29 -16.61 -28.70
N LYS A 28 4.69 -17.86 -28.97
CA LYS A 28 4.57 -18.99 -28.04
C LYS A 28 5.78 -19.17 -27.12
N VAL A 29 6.91 -18.51 -27.39
CA VAL A 29 8.02 -18.47 -26.44
C VAL A 29 7.62 -17.54 -25.30
N GLY A 30 7.08 -18.10 -24.21
CA GLY A 30 6.73 -17.34 -23.01
C GLY A 30 7.88 -16.42 -22.61
N HIS A 31 7.61 -15.11 -22.55
CA HIS A 31 8.63 -14.11 -22.28
C HIS A 31 9.28 -14.39 -20.91
N VAL A 32 10.52 -14.87 -20.94
CA VAL A 32 11.28 -15.15 -19.72
C VAL A 32 11.74 -13.83 -19.14
N VAL A 33 11.18 -13.51 -17.98
CA VAL A 33 11.56 -12.34 -17.19
C VAL A 33 12.99 -12.52 -16.68
N LYS A 34 13.91 -11.63 -17.08
CA LYS A 34 15.30 -11.63 -16.60
C LYS A 34 15.55 -10.52 -15.58
N SER A 35 14.87 -9.38 -15.75
CA SER A 35 15.00 -8.18 -14.91
C SER A 35 13.66 -7.71 -14.35
N ALA A 36 13.70 -6.90 -13.27
CA ALA A 36 12.53 -6.22 -12.73
C ALA A 36 11.86 -5.28 -13.76
N LEU A 37 12.65 -4.73 -14.68
CA LEU A 37 12.14 -3.92 -15.79
C LEU A 37 11.30 -4.75 -16.76
N ASP A 38 11.68 -6.00 -17.02
CA ASP A 38 10.93 -6.90 -17.91
C ASP A 38 9.55 -7.23 -17.31
N LEU A 39 9.47 -7.41 -15.98
CA LEU A 39 8.17 -7.56 -15.29
C LEU A 39 7.28 -6.34 -15.45
N GLN A 40 7.84 -5.15 -15.33
CA GLN A 40 7.10 -3.90 -15.48
C GLN A 40 6.64 -3.72 -16.92
N ARG A 41 7.53 -3.98 -17.88
CA ARG A 41 7.24 -3.94 -19.32
C ARG A 41 6.07 -4.86 -19.67
N LEU A 42 6.11 -6.12 -19.23
CA LEU A 42 5.01 -7.07 -19.45
C LEU A 42 3.68 -6.61 -18.81
N LYS A 43 3.73 -6.03 -17.61
CA LYS A 43 2.53 -5.47 -16.95
C LYS A 43 1.98 -4.28 -17.72
N ILE A 44 2.84 -3.39 -18.21
CA ILE A 44 2.46 -2.23 -19.01
C ILE A 44 1.85 -2.69 -20.34
N GLU A 45 2.51 -3.60 -21.06
CA GLU A 45 2.01 -4.17 -22.31
C GLU A 45 0.62 -4.78 -22.12
N LYS A 46 0.40 -5.54 -21.04
CA LYS A 46 -0.91 -6.10 -20.68
C LYS A 46 -1.98 -5.05 -20.37
N LEU A 47 -1.61 -3.94 -19.73
CA LEU A 47 -2.53 -2.84 -19.45
C LEU A 47 -2.87 -2.05 -20.72
N MET A 48 -1.89 -1.84 -21.59
CA MET A 48 -2.05 -1.08 -22.84
C MET A 48 -2.78 -1.86 -23.94
N GLN A 49 -2.85 -3.19 -23.86
CA GLN A 49 -3.71 -4.00 -24.73
C GLN A 49 -5.19 -3.58 -24.69
N ASN A 50 -5.67 -3.05 -23.55
CA ASN A 50 -7.06 -2.62 -23.38
C ASN A 50 -7.14 -1.28 -22.63
N PRO A 51 -6.90 -0.13 -23.30
CA PRO A 51 -6.81 1.16 -22.63
C PRO A 51 -8.17 1.67 -22.10
N ASN A 52 -9.28 1.20 -22.67
CA ASN A 52 -10.63 1.60 -22.25
C ASN A 52 -11.11 0.88 -20.98
N LYS A 53 -10.41 -0.18 -20.53
CA LYS A 53 -10.82 -0.94 -19.34
C LYS A 53 -10.31 -0.23 -18.08
N PRO A 54 -11.18 0.15 -17.14
CA PRO A 54 -10.72 0.78 -15.90
C PRO A 54 -9.86 -0.20 -15.09
N VAL A 55 -8.72 0.28 -14.60
CA VAL A 55 -7.81 -0.49 -13.76
C VAL A 55 -8.35 -0.54 -12.33
N VAL A 56 -8.63 -1.74 -11.82
CA VAL A 56 -9.08 -1.93 -10.43
C VAL A 56 -7.87 -1.98 -9.51
N ILE A 57 -7.66 -0.92 -8.73
CA ILE A 57 -6.70 -0.91 -7.63
C ILE A 57 -7.35 -1.60 -6.44
N PRO A 58 -6.75 -2.65 -5.86
CA PRO A 58 -7.33 -3.34 -4.72
C PRO A 58 -7.41 -2.40 -3.50
N GLU A 59 -8.58 -2.35 -2.87
CA GLU A 59 -8.76 -1.66 -1.59
C GLU A 59 -7.91 -2.35 -0.50
N GLN A 60 -7.58 -1.62 0.56
CA GLN A 60 -6.93 -2.17 1.74
C GLN A 60 -7.73 -3.36 2.29
N ARG A 61 -7.03 -4.45 2.64
CA ARG A 61 -7.65 -5.64 3.20
C ARG A 61 -8.30 -5.31 4.54
N LYS A 62 -9.62 -5.41 4.60
CA LYS A 62 -10.38 -5.25 5.85
C LYS A 62 -10.13 -6.45 6.75
N GLU A 63 -9.93 -6.19 8.04
CA GLU A 63 -9.86 -7.25 9.05
C GLU A 63 -11.20 -8.01 9.06
N LYS A 64 -11.14 -9.33 9.23
CA LYS A 64 -12.36 -10.15 9.21
C LYS A 64 -13.16 -9.87 10.47
N ASP A 65 -14.35 -9.28 10.33
CA ASP A 65 -15.26 -9.12 11.45
C ASP A 65 -16.07 -10.40 11.67
N PHE A 66 -15.81 -11.09 12.78
CA PHE A 66 -16.55 -12.28 13.16
C PHE A 66 -17.93 -11.96 13.72
N MET A 67 -18.19 -10.74 14.20
CA MET A 67 -19.52 -10.34 14.68
C MET A 67 -20.51 -10.22 13.53
N GLN A 68 -20.07 -9.70 12.38
CA GLN A 68 -20.89 -9.64 11.17
C GLN A 68 -21.25 -11.03 10.61
N SER A 69 -20.51 -12.08 11.00
CA SER A 69 -20.76 -13.44 10.54
C SER A 69 -21.87 -14.17 11.31
N VAL A 70 -22.31 -13.63 12.45
CA VAL A 70 -23.34 -14.25 13.29
C VAL A 70 -24.73 -13.83 12.76
N PRO A 71 -25.58 -14.75 12.30
CA PRO A 71 -26.94 -14.42 11.89
C PRO A 71 -27.76 -13.90 13.07
N THR A 72 -28.61 -12.89 12.81
CA THR A 72 -29.49 -12.31 13.83
C THR A 72 -30.57 -13.28 14.31
N PHE A 73 -31.14 -14.06 13.39
CA PHE A 73 -32.19 -15.03 13.69
C PHE A 73 -31.80 -16.43 13.22
N VAL A 74 -31.88 -17.38 14.15
CA VAL A 74 -31.77 -18.81 13.86
C VAL A 74 -33.18 -19.36 13.69
N ARG A 75 -33.50 -19.86 12.50
CA ARG A 75 -34.86 -20.34 12.17
C ARG A 75 -35.12 -21.79 12.60
N ASN A 76 -34.06 -22.56 12.80
CA ASN A 76 -34.14 -24.02 12.98
C ASN A 76 -33.89 -24.41 14.44
N VAL A 77 -34.44 -23.66 15.39
CA VAL A 77 -34.28 -23.94 16.81
C VAL A 77 -35.31 -25.00 17.22
N MET A 78 -34.82 -26.13 17.72
CA MET A 78 -35.67 -27.18 18.28
C MET A 78 -36.10 -26.80 19.71
N GLY A 79 -37.25 -27.28 20.17
CA GLY A 79 -37.80 -26.91 21.48
C GLY A 79 -36.86 -27.24 22.66
N SER A 80 -36.92 -26.46 23.74
CA SER A 80 -35.97 -26.54 24.87
C SER A 80 -35.97 -27.88 25.61
N SER A 81 -37.07 -28.64 25.55
CA SER A 81 -37.20 -29.97 26.15
C SER A 81 -36.94 -31.12 25.17
N ALA A 82 -36.63 -30.81 23.90
CA ALA A 82 -36.34 -31.84 22.91
C ALA A 82 -34.99 -32.51 23.20
N GLY A 83 -34.90 -33.81 22.93
CA GLY A 83 -33.65 -34.57 23.10
C GLY A 83 -32.56 -34.20 22.09
N ALA A 84 -31.35 -34.72 22.29
CA ALA A 84 -30.23 -34.49 21.38
C ALA A 84 -30.49 -35.19 20.03
N GLY A 85 -30.59 -34.40 18.96
CA GLY A 85 -30.69 -34.91 17.59
C GLY A 85 -29.34 -35.35 17.02
N SER A 86 -29.34 -36.13 15.93
CA SER A 86 -28.12 -36.60 15.26
C SER A 86 -27.24 -35.48 14.69
N GLY A 87 -27.83 -34.32 14.35
CA GLY A 87 -27.12 -33.15 13.84
C GLY A 87 -26.53 -32.22 14.92
N GLU A 88 -26.93 -32.37 16.18
CA GLU A 88 -26.60 -31.42 17.25
C GLU A 88 -25.09 -31.38 17.54
N PHE A 89 -24.43 -32.53 17.43
CA PHE A 89 -22.97 -32.61 17.55
C PHE A 89 -22.24 -31.73 16.54
N HIS A 90 -22.70 -31.72 15.29
CA HIS A 90 -22.06 -30.90 14.25
C HIS A 90 -22.35 -29.42 14.44
N VAL A 91 -23.55 -29.05 14.87
CA VAL A 91 -23.91 -27.68 15.24
C VAL A 91 -22.95 -27.17 16.33
N TYR A 92 -22.80 -27.92 17.42
CA TYR A 92 -21.87 -27.59 18.49
C TYR A 92 -20.42 -27.43 18.01
N ARG A 93 -19.94 -28.39 17.21
CA ARG A 93 -18.59 -28.36 16.64
C ARG A 93 -18.34 -27.10 15.81
N HIS A 94 -19.30 -26.69 14.98
CA HIS A 94 -19.19 -25.46 14.19
C HIS A 94 -19.23 -24.21 15.06
N LEU A 95 -20.13 -24.16 16.04
CA LEU A 95 -20.25 -23.05 16.98
C LEU A 95 -18.97 -22.88 17.81
N ARG A 96 -18.42 -23.96 18.37
CA ARG A 96 -17.18 -23.94 19.16
C ARG A 96 -15.99 -23.43 18.33
N ARG A 97 -15.84 -23.85 17.07
CA ARG A 97 -14.79 -23.32 16.18
C ARG A 97 -14.94 -21.83 15.91
N LYS A 98 -16.17 -21.37 15.64
CA LYS A 98 -16.46 -19.94 15.44
C LYS A 98 -16.11 -19.14 16.69
N GLU A 99 -16.48 -19.64 17.86
CA GLU A 99 -16.23 -18.98 19.14
C GLU A 99 -14.73 -18.93 19.47
N TYR A 100 -13.98 -20.01 19.27
CA TYR A 100 -12.52 -20.00 19.46
C TYR A 100 -11.82 -19.05 18.50
N ALA A 101 -12.24 -19.01 17.23
CA ALA A 101 -11.70 -18.05 16.27
C ALA A 101 -11.99 -16.61 16.72
N ARG A 102 -13.20 -16.34 17.22
CA ARG A 102 -13.60 -15.03 17.76
C ARG A 102 -12.74 -14.64 18.97
N GLN A 103 -12.63 -15.51 19.98
CA GLN A 103 -11.84 -15.25 21.18
C GLN A 103 -10.37 -15.00 20.86
N LYS A 104 -9.78 -15.84 19.99
CA LYS A 104 -8.38 -15.67 19.55
C LYS A 104 -8.16 -14.32 18.87
N MET A 105 -9.09 -13.87 18.04
CA MET A 105 -8.99 -12.57 17.37
C MET A 105 -9.11 -11.41 18.35
N ILE A 106 -10.02 -11.48 19.30
CA ILE A 106 -10.18 -10.45 20.33
C ILE A 106 -8.89 -10.32 21.15
N GLN A 107 -8.33 -11.44 21.59
CA GLN A 107 -7.07 -11.46 22.34
C GLN A 107 -5.90 -10.93 21.49
N ALA A 108 -5.80 -11.36 20.22
CA ALA A 108 -4.76 -10.86 19.32
C ALA A 108 -4.87 -9.36 19.06
N LYS A 109 -6.10 -8.85 18.90
CA LYS A 109 -6.37 -7.42 18.72
C LYS A 109 -6.02 -6.62 19.96
N SER A 110 -6.41 -7.06 21.15
CA SER A 110 -6.07 -6.35 22.39
C SER A 110 -4.56 -6.27 22.63
N VAL A 111 -3.83 -7.36 22.34
CA VAL A 111 -2.36 -7.38 22.46
C VAL A 111 -1.73 -6.42 21.44
N LYS A 112 -2.21 -6.42 20.19
CA LYS A 112 -1.72 -5.50 19.16
C LYS A 112 -1.96 -4.05 19.54
N GLU A 113 -3.17 -3.71 20.00
CA GLU A 113 -3.53 -2.35 20.44
C GLU A 113 -2.64 -1.87 21.59
N GLN A 114 -2.41 -2.71 22.61
CA GLN A 114 -1.51 -2.38 23.72
C GLN A 114 -0.08 -2.09 23.24
N LEU A 115 0.46 -2.93 22.35
CA LEU A 115 1.80 -2.74 21.80
C LEU A 115 1.91 -1.48 20.94
N ASP A 116 0.87 -1.19 20.14
CA ASP A 116 0.81 0.00 19.29
C ASP A 116 0.72 1.27 20.15
N GLU A 117 -0.08 1.26 21.22
CA GLU A 117 -0.17 2.37 22.18
C GLU A 117 1.16 2.62 22.89
N GLU A 118 1.81 1.57 23.39
CA GLU A 118 3.14 1.69 24.01
C GLU A 118 4.18 2.25 23.04
N TYR A 119 4.16 1.79 21.79
CA TYR A 119 5.07 2.27 20.75
C TYR A 119 4.83 3.75 20.44
N GLN A 120 3.57 4.15 20.26
CA GLN A 120 3.21 5.54 20.02
C GLN A 120 3.61 6.44 21.20
N ARG A 121 3.40 5.97 22.43
CA ARG A 121 3.80 6.71 23.64
C ARG A 121 5.31 6.96 23.66
N LYS A 122 6.11 5.92 23.43
CA LYS A 122 7.58 6.01 23.34
C LYS A 122 8.02 6.97 22.22
N LEU A 123 7.36 6.92 21.07
CA LEU A 123 7.67 7.82 19.95
C LEU A 123 7.39 9.29 20.32
N GLN A 124 6.28 9.56 20.99
CA GLN A 124 5.93 10.91 21.45
C GLN A 124 6.88 11.42 22.53
N GLU A 125 7.26 10.57 23.49
CA GLU A 125 8.24 10.89 24.54
C GLU A 125 9.59 11.26 23.90
N ASN A 126 10.10 10.43 22.99
CA ASN A 126 11.35 10.69 22.26
C ASN A 126 11.30 11.98 21.45
N ARG A 127 10.16 12.26 20.80
CA ARG A 127 9.95 13.49 20.05
C ARG A 127 9.97 14.71 20.96
N LYS A 128 9.27 14.67 22.10
CA LYS A 128 9.26 15.75 23.10
C LYS A 128 10.66 16.01 23.65
N GLU A 129 11.41 14.96 24.01
CA GLU A 129 12.79 15.12 24.47
C GLU A 129 13.71 15.76 23.43
N ALA A 130 13.59 15.35 22.15
CA ALA A 130 14.34 15.95 21.07
C ALA A 130 13.96 17.42 20.85
N GLU A 131 12.67 17.75 20.91
CA GLU A 131 12.14 19.11 20.82
C GLU A 131 12.61 19.98 22.00
N GLU A 132 12.63 19.48 23.23
CA GLU A 132 13.16 20.21 24.38
C GLU A 132 14.67 20.47 24.26
N LYS A 133 15.45 19.46 23.87
CA LYS A 133 16.90 19.58 23.67
C LYS A 133 17.20 20.60 22.57
N THR A 134 16.45 20.56 21.47
CA THR A 134 16.61 21.51 20.35
C THR A 134 16.11 22.91 20.69
N ALA A 135 15.00 23.06 21.39
CA ALA A 135 14.46 24.34 21.87
C ALA A 135 15.42 25.03 22.85
N LYS A 136 15.98 24.29 23.82
CA LYS A 136 17.02 24.80 24.74
C LYS A 136 18.24 25.32 23.97
N LYS A 137 18.72 24.57 22.96
CA LYS A 137 19.83 25.00 22.11
C LYS A 137 19.47 26.20 21.21
N ARG A 138 18.26 26.23 20.64
CA ARG A 138 17.74 27.34 19.83
C ARG A 138 17.62 28.62 20.64
N ALA A 139 17.06 28.57 21.85
CA ALA A 139 16.96 29.70 22.76
C ALA A 139 18.33 30.29 23.13
N LYS A 140 19.35 29.44 23.36
CA LYS A 140 20.73 29.89 23.58
C LYS A 140 21.30 30.63 22.35
N ARG A 141 21.05 30.13 21.13
CA ARG A 141 21.48 30.77 19.87
C ARG A 141 20.77 32.11 19.65
N LEU A 142 19.45 32.18 19.84
CA LEU A 142 18.68 33.42 19.73
C LEU A 142 19.17 34.50 20.71
N LYS A 143 19.39 34.13 21.99
CA LYS A 143 19.99 35.05 22.98
C LYS A 143 21.39 35.53 22.60
N LYS A 144 22.22 34.69 21.96
CA LYS A 144 23.55 35.09 21.47
C LYS A 144 23.45 36.00 20.25
N ASN A 145 22.56 35.69 19.31
CA ASN A 145 22.33 36.49 18.10
C ASN A 145 21.75 37.86 18.44
N SER A 146 20.78 37.94 19.34
CA SER A 146 20.20 39.23 19.77
C SER A 146 21.23 40.14 20.45
N LYS A 147 22.10 39.58 21.30
CA LYS A 147 23.24 40.31 21.88
C LYS A 147 24.20 40.82 20.81
N LYS A 148 24.55 39.99 19.82
CA LYS A 148 25.42 40.40 18.70
C LYS A 148 24.79 41.52 17.86
N CYS A 149 23.51 41.40 17.53
CA CYS A 149 22.79 42.44 16.76
C CYS A 149 22.74 43.76 17.54
N ARG A 150 22.51 43.73 18.86
CA ARG A 150 22.55 44.94 19.70
C ARG A 150 23.93 45.61 19.68
N LEU A 151 25.01 44.82 19.81
CA LEU A 151 26.39 45.34 19.76
C LEU A 151 26.74 45.95 18.39
N GLN A 152 26.34 45.29 17.29
CA GLN A 152 26.56 45.83 15.94
C GLN A 152 25.77 47.12 15.72
N LYS A 153 24.51 47.18 16.18
CA LYS A 153 23.68 48.39 16.07
C LYS A 153 24.21 49.57 16.89
N SER A 154 24.88 49.31 18.03
CA SER A 154 25.57 50.37 18.79
C SER A 154 26.87 50.86 18.15
N GLN A 155 27.46 50.11 17.21
CA GLN A 155 28.70 50.49 16.53
C GLN A 155 28.49 51.06 15.12
N LEU A 156 27.26 51.08 14.60
CA LEU A 156 26.92 51.74 13.34
C LEU A 156 26.60 53.23 13.59
N PRO A 157 27.16 54.16 12.80
CA PRO A 157 26.83 55.58 12.90
C PRO A 157 25.35 55.83 12.55
N LYS A 158 24.71 56.76 13.27
CA LYS A 158 23.32 57.18 13.01
C LYS A 158 23.30 58.07 11.77
N ASP A 159 23.08 57.49 10.59
CA ASP A 159 22.68 58.27 9.42
C ASP A 159 21.16 58.13 9.21
N ASP A 160 20.47 59.25 9.36
CA ASP A 160 19.02 59.40 9.23
C ASP A 160 18.60 59.43 7.75
N ARG A 161 18.38 58.27 7.10
CA ARG A 161 17.44 58.16 5.95
C ARG A 161 16.79 56.79 5.90
N ALA A 162 15.48 56.76 6.15
CA ALA A 162 14.61 55.60 5.98
C ALA A 162 14.48 55.23 4.49
N VAL A 163 14.34 53.92 4.20
CA VAL A 163 13.26 53.31 3.42
C VAL A 163 13.60 51.83 3.13
N ASN A 164 12.77 50.96 3.73
CA ASN A 164 12.33 49.62 3.32
C ASN A 164 13.35 48.49 3.08
N GLY A 165 13.32 47.48 3.97
CA GLY A 165 13.83 46.15 3.64
C GLY A 165 14.33 45.27 4.78
N SER A 166 14.18 45.63 6.05
CA SER A 166 14.63 44.77 7.16
C SER A 166 13.43 44.26 7.94
N GLU A 167 12.70 43.33 7.34
CA GLU A 167 11.81 42.45 8.08
C GLU A 167 12.65 41.60 9.05
N ASP A 168 12.37 41.82 10.33
CA ASP A 168 12.40 40.85 11.43
C ASP A 168 13.75 40.24 11.84
N CYS A 169 14.43 40.97 12.73
CA CYS A 169 15.20 40.32 13.80
C CYS A 169 14.24 39.93 14.96
N GLN A 170 13.46 38.87 14.78
CA GLN A 170 12.83 38.13 15.89
C GLN A 170 13.64 36.88 16.25
#